data_AF-A0AB73Z3J6-F1
#
_entry.id   AF-A0AB73Z3J6-F1
#
_cell.length_a   1.000
_cell.length_b   1.000
_cell.length_c   1.000
_cell.angle_alpha   90.00
_cell.angle_beta   90.00
_cell.angle_gamma   90.00
#
_symmetry.space_group_name_H-M   'P 1'
#
loop_
_entity.id
_entity.type
_entity.pdbx_description
1 polymer ?
#
loop_
_entity_poly.entity_id
_entity_poly.type
_entity_poly.pdbx_seq_one_letter_code
_entity_poly.pdbx_strand_id
1 'polypeptide(L)'
;MDIKILVASHKKAEMPEDSMYLPVHVGRALYPDREFGYQSDAEGDNISIKNPYYCELTALYWAWKNMKADYVGLAHYRRHFSLKTVHRGGWNSVLTGKQAEILCRKHDIILPKKRNLYIETVYSHYDHTFFGEQFDRTRGIISRRCPEYLDAFDKKMKSRSEHLFNMFIMKKMLFDQYCEWMFPILEELEVSYDLKSMEPFQARLIGRVSERLLDVWINKNQLKYKEVGYIYFGKNNMHKKIWGFLMAAIFHKRYKQSF
;
A
#
# COMPACT_ATOMS: atom_id res chain seq x y z
N MET A 1 23.73 -8.71 1.50
CA MET A 1 22.54 -7.92 1.83
C MET A 1 21.34 -8.70 1.32
N ASP A 2 20.49 -9.16 2.21
CA ASP A 2 19.27 -9.89 1.86
C ASP A 2 18.10 -8.92 1.68
N ILE A 3 17.58 -8.84 0.46
CA ILE A 3 16.46 -7.97 0.08
C ILE A 3 15.31 -8.87 -0.35
N LYS A 4 14.14 -8.70 0.28
CA LYS A 4 12.92 -9.43 -0.07
C LYS A 4 11.79 -8.47 -0.39
N ILE A 5 11.32 -8.49 -1.64
CA ILE A 5 10.19 -7.69 -2.10
C ILE A 5 9.02 -8.64 -2.31
N LEU A 6 8.02 -8.54 -1.45
CA LEU A 6 6.78 -9.29 -1.58
C LEU A 6 5.99 -8.77 -2.77
N VAL A 7 5.56 -9.66 -3.66
CA VAL A 7 4.67 -9.34 -4.76
C VAL A 7 3.28 -9.87 -4.43
N ALA A 8 2.42 -9.00 -3.88
CA ALA A 8 1.07 -9.37 -3.49
C ALA A 8 0.20 -9.69 -4.71
N SER A 9 -0.40 -10.89 -4.73
CA SER A 9 -1.30 -11.34 -5.79
C SER A 9 -2.47 -12.18 -5.27
N HIS A 10 -3.67 -11.93 -5.81
CA HIS A 10 -4.88 -12.71 -5.54
C HIS A 10 -5.23 -13.66 -6.71
N LYS A 11 -4.36 -13.73 -7.72
CA LYS A 11 -4.51 -14.59 -8.90
C LYS A 11 -3.17 -14.97 -9.50
N LYS A 12 -3.14 -16.02 -10.31
CA LYS A 12 -1.95 -16.33 -11.12
C LYS A 12 -1.62 -15.16 -12.06
N ALA A 13 -0.36 -14.75 -12.04
CA ALA A 13 0.17 -13.68 -12.88
C ALA A 13 1.63 -13.97 -13.22
N GLU A 14 2.12 -13.31 -14.26
CA GLU A 14 3.55 -13.25 -14.54
C GLU A 14 4.25 -12.46 -13.41
N MET A 15 5.44 -12.91 -13.03
CA MET A 15 6.20 -12.39 -11.89
C MET A 15 7.62 -12.03 -12.33
N PRO A 16 8.29 -11.08 -11.66
CA PRO A 16 9.71 -10.84 -11.90
C PRO A 16 10.56 -12.09 -11.61
N GLU A 17 11.60 -12.31 -12.42
CA GLU A 17 12.47 -13.49 -12.31
C GLU A 17 13.54 -13.37 -11.22
N ASP A 18 13.87 -12.16 -10.78
CA ASP A 18 14.93 -11.95 -9.80
C ASP A 18 14.53 -12.51 -8.42
N SER A 19 15.43 -13.28 -7.81
CA SER A 19 15.23 -13.99 -6.53
C SER A 19 14.91 -13.09 -5.33
N MET A 20 15.11 -11.77 -5.43
CA MET A 20 14.65 -10.85 -4.40
C MET A 20 13.12 -10.73 -4.35
N TYR A 21 12.42 -11.03 -5.46
CA TYR A 21 10.97 -10.99 -5.49
C TYR A 21 10.38 -12.28 -4.96
N LEU A 22 9.48 -12.16 -3.99
CA LEU A 22 8.73 -13.27 -3.41
C LEU A 22 7.25 -13.10 -3.76
N PRO A 23 6.72 -13.81 -4.75
CA PRO A 23 5.28 -13.85 -4.99
C PRO A 23 4.53 -14.36 -3.75
N VAL A 24 3.53 -13.60 -3.31
CA VAL A 24 2.68 -13.97 -2.16
C VAL A 24 1.23 -14.06 -2.60
N HIS A 25 0.61 -15.23 -2.39
CA HIS A 25 -0.83 -15.41 -2.56
C HIS A 25 -1.56 -14.81 -1.36
N VAL A 26 -2.14 -13.62 -1.58
CA VAL A 26 -2.91 -12.92 -0.56
C VAL A 26 -4.34 -13.41 -0.46
N GLY A 27 -4.87 -13.49 0.76
CA GLY A 27 -6.19 -14.03 1.04
C GLY A 27 -6.29 -15.54 0.85
N ARG A 28 -5.17 -16.27 0.94
CA ARG A 28 -5.15 -17.74 0.75
C ARG A 28 -6.13 -18.46 1.68
N ALA A 29 -6.28 -18.01 2.92
CA ALA A 29 -7.18 -18.62 3.90
C ALA A 29 -8.65 -18.65 3.44
N LEU A 30 -9.06 -17.71 2.58
CA LEU A 30 -10.42 -17.65 2.01
C LEU A 30 -10.62 -18.56 0.79
N TYR A 31 -9.52 -19.00 0.19
CA TYR A 31 -9.55 -19.77 -1.06
C TYR A 31 -8.57 -20.94 -1.00
N PRO A 32 -8.73 -21.91 -0.07
CA PRO A 32 -7.80 -23.02 0.16
C PRO A 32 -7.63 -23.96 -1.04
N ASP A 33 -8.50 -23.90 -2.02
CA ASP A 33 -8.39 -24.71 -3.26
C ASP A 33 -7.69 -23.99 -4.42
N ARG A 34 -7.36 -22.70 -4.27
CA ARG A 34 -6.67 -21.91 -5.31
C ARG A 34 -5.15 -21.89 -5.09
N GLU A 35 -4.43 -22.74 -5.79
CA GLU A 35 -2.97 -22.80 -5.69
C GLU A 35 -2.27 -22.18 -6.91
N PHE A 36 -1.28 -21.31 -6.65
CA PHE A 36 -0.51 -20.62 -7.70
C PHE A 36 1.00 -20.94 -7.66
N GLY A 37 1.45 -21.74 -6.68
CA GLY A 37 2.88 -21.94 -6.39
C GLY A 37 3.57 -20.72 -5.78
N TYR A 38 2.81 -19.84 -5.13
CA TYR A 38 3.32 -18.64 -4.45
C TYR A 38 3.35 -18.90 -2.93
N GLN A 39 4.17 -18.14 -2.21
CA GLN A 39 4.15 -18.13 -0.75
C GLN A 39 2.74 -17.81 -0.23
N SER A 40 2.23 -18.60 0.70
CA SER A 40 0.94 -18.34 1.31
C SER A 40 1.05 -17.23 2.36
N ASP A 41 0.14 -16.26 2.33
CA ASP A 41 -0.04 -15.32 3.45
C ASP A 41 -0.83 -15.91 4.62
N ALA A 42 -1.26 -17.17 4.55
CA ALA A 42 -2.03 -17.88 5.59
C ALA A 42 -1.16 -18.82 6.44
N GLU A 43 0.14 -18.87 6.18
CA GLU A 43 1.11 -19.64 6.96
C GLU A 43 1.62 -18.85 8.17
N GLY A 44 1.92 -19.53 9.27
CA GLY A 44 2.44 -18.88 10.47
C GLY A 44 1.47 -17.87 11.09
N ASP A 45 2.00 -16.82 11.72
CA ASP A 45 1.18 -15.73 12.28
C ASP A 45 0.70 -14.81 11.14
N ASN A 46 -0.62 -14.67 11.00
CA ASN A 46 -1.20 -14.04 9.84
C ASN A 46 -2.60 -13.45 10.06
N ILE A 47 -3.01 -12.62 9.10
CA ILE A 47 -4.36 -12.06 8.97
C ILE A 47 -4.96 -12.33 7.58
N SER A 48 -4.62 -13.46 6.94
CA SER A 48 -5.02 -13.78 5.56
C SER A 48 -6.55 -13.68 5.36
N ILE A 49 -7.32 -14.11 6.35
CA ILE A 49 -8.80 -14.03 6.33
C ILE A 49 -9.32 -12.58 6.19
N LYS A 50 -8.52 -11.58 6.57
CA LYS A 50 -8.87 -10.15 6.50
C LYS A 50 -8.57 -9.52 5.13
N ASN A 51 -8.09 -10.29 4.14
CA ASN A 51 -7.76 -9.79 2.81
C ASN A 51 -8.87 -8.96 2.11
N PRO A 52 -10.18 -9.29 2.25
CA PRO A 52 -11.26 -8.47 1.67
C PRO A 52 -11.26 -7.02 2.16
N TYR A 53 -10.66 -6.74 3.32
CA TYR A 53 -10.62 -5.42 3.94
C TYR A 53 -9.21 -4.80 3.91
N TYR A 54 -8.19 -5.61 4.22
CA TYR A 54 -6.79 -5.22 4.34
C TYR A 54 -6.02 -5.28 3.02
N CYS A 55 -6.56 -5.95 2.00
CA CYS A 55 -5.92 -6.09 0.69
C CYS A 55 -4.47 -6.62 0.81
N GLU A 56 -3.51 -5.99 0.13
CA GLU A 56 -2.09 -6.34 0.15
C GLU A 56 -1.43 -6.26 1.54
N LEU A 57 -2.04 -5.60 2.52
CA LEU A 57 -1.51 -5.54 3.88
C LEU A 57 -1.47 -6.92 4.56
N THR A 58 -2.23 -7.88 4.05
CA THR A 58 -2.16 -9.28 4.52
C THR A 58 -0.80 -9.92 4.23
N ALA A 59 -0.23 -9.68 3.04
CA ALA A 59 1.16 -10.03 2.74
C ALA A 59 2.14 -9.25 3.63
N LEU A 60 1.85 -7.97 3.87
CA LEU A 60 2.70 -7.13 4.71
C LEU A 60 2.76 -7.62 6.16
N TYR A 61 1.62 -7.96 6.75
CA TYR A 61 1.53 -8.53 8.09
C TYR A 61 2.27 -9.87 8.17
N TRP A 62 2.07 -10.73 7.18
CA TRP A 62 2.78 -12.00 7.11
C TRP A 62 4.30 -11.81 7.09
N ALA A 63 4.81 -10.85 6.31
CA ALA A 63 6.24 -10.53 6.33
C ALA A 63 6.71 -10.00 7.68
N TRP A 64 5.93 -9.13 8.33
CA TRP A 64 6.26 -8.60 9.65
C TRP A 64 6.45 -9.70 10.69
N LYS A 65 5.58 -10.71 10.68
CA LYS A 65 5.61 -11.77 11.69
C LYS A 65 6.56 -12.92 11.36
N ASN A 66 6.75 -13.23 10.08
CA ASN A 66 7.38 -14.49 9.68
C ASN A 66 8.70 -14.31 8.92
N MET A 67 8.99 -13.12 8.36
CA MET A 67 10.13 -12.92 7.47
C MET A 67 11.36 -12.36 8.19
N LYS A 68 12.53 -12.89 7.81
CA LYS A 68 13.84 -12.32 8.12
C LYS A 68 14.49 -11.87 6.80
N ALA A 69 14.97 -10.63 6.76
CA ALA A 69 15.72 -10.03 5.66
C ALA A 69 16.40 -8.75 6.19
N ASP A 70 17.39 -8.20 5.46
CA ASP A 70 17.96 -6.89 5.77
C ASP A 70 17.01 -5.76 5.33
N TYR A 71 16.35 -5.96 4.18
CA TYR A 71 15.34 -5.06 3.61
C TYR A 71 14.09 -5.83 3.21
N VAL A 72 12.93 -5.27 3.54
CA VAL A 72 11.61 -5.78 3.17
C VAL A 72 10.92 -4.76 2.27
N GLY A 73 10.30 -5.24 1.20
CA GLY A 73 9.51 -4.42 0.30
C GLY A 73 8.15 -5.02 0.00
N LEU A 74 7.24 -4.16 -0.44
CA LEU A 74 5.93 -4.55 -0.94
C LEU A 74 5.74 -3.97 -2.35
N ALA A 75 5.35 -4.86 -3.26
CA ALA A 75 4.96 -4.57 -4.62
C ALA A 75 3.64 -5.27 -4.95
N HIS A 76 3.03 -4.89 -6.06
CA HIS A 76 1.80 -5.51 -6.54
C HIS A 76 2.13 -6.38 -7.74
N TYR A 77 1.34 -7.44 -7.98
CA TYR A 77 1.49 -8.24 -9.20
C TYR A 77 1.43 -7.43 -10.51
N ARG A 78 0.84 -6.23 -10.50
CA ARG A 78 0.80 -5.29 -11.63
C ARG A 78 1.61 -4.01 -11.45
N ARG A 79 2.30 -3.79 -10.33
CA ARG A 79 3.11 -2.59 -10.11
C ARG A 79 4.44 -2.95 -9.50
N HIS A 80 5.52 -2.64 -10.21
CA HIS A 80 6.87 -2.99 -9.85
C HIS A 80 7.79 -1.78 -9.92
N PHE A 81 8.77 -1.70 -9.01
CA PHE A 81 9.74 -0.61 -8.99
C PHE A 81 10.57 -0.57 -10.28
N SER A 82 11.02 0.62 -10.68
CA SER A 82 11.87 0.80 -11.84
C SER A 82 12.76 2.04 -11.68
N LEU A 83 14.00 1.94 -12.16
CA LEU A 83 14.87 3.11 -12.30
C LEU A 83 14.56 3.94 -13.55
N LYS A 84 13.76 3.41 -14.49
CA LYS A 84 13.34 4.16 -15.67
C LYS A 84 12.23 5.16 -15.29
N THR A 85 12.27 6.33 -15.90
CA THR A 85 11.30 7.41 -15.68
C THR A 85 9.93 7.17 -16.33
N VAL A 86 9.75 6.10 -17.09
CA VAL A 86 8.56 5.88 -17.92
C VAL A 86 7.61 4.88 -17.27
N HIS A 87 6.34 5.27 -17.11
CA HIS A 87 5.22 4.36 -16.77
C HIS A 87 4.87 3.38 -17.92
N ARG A 88 5.77 3.20 -18.88
CA ARG A 88 5.65 2.34 -20.07
C ARG A 88 6.98 1.61 -20.21
N GLY A 89 7.03 0.41 -19.68
CA GLY A 89 8.17 -0.50 -19.73
C GLY A 89 7.68 -1.93 -19.68
N GLY A 90 8.44 -2.85 -20.26
CA GLY A 90 8.20 -4.28 -20.11
C GLY A 90 8.87 -4.83 -18.86
N TRP A 91 8.83 -6.15 -18.70
CA TRP A 91 9.49 -6.87 -17.60
C TRP A 91 10.98 -6.58 -17.50
N ASN A 92 11.65 -6.32 -18.62
CA ASN A 92 13.06 -5.91 -18.69
C ASN A 92 13.37 -4.56 -18.02
N SER A 93 12.36 -3.84 -17.55
CA SER A 93 12.49 -2.52 -16.93
C SER A 93 12.17 -2.58 -15.43
N VAL A 94 11.75 -3.74 -14.91
CA VAL A 94 11.57 -3.99 -13.48
C VAL A 94 12.93 -3.90 -12.77
N LEU A 95 12.93 -3.30 -11.58
CA LEU A 95 14.12 -3.14 -10.74
C LEU A 95 14.78 -4.51 -10.51
N THR A 96 16.07 -4.62 -10.82
CA THR A 96 16.84 -5.86 -10.60
C THR A 96 17.46 -5.89 -9.21
N GLY A 97 17.86 -7.06 -8.72
CA GLY A 97 18.53 -7.25 -7.43
C GLY A 97 19.79 -6.40 -7.30
N LYS A 98 20.63 -6.35 -8.35
CA LYS A 98 21.82 -5.48 -8.38
C LYS A 98 21.47 -4.00 -8.23
N GLN A 99 20.40 -3.54 -8.86
CA GLN A 99 19.94 -2.15 -8.74
C GLN A 99 19.36 -1.86 -7.36
N ALA A 100 18.56 -2.78 -6.82
CA ALA A 100 17.99 -2.66 -5.47
C ALA A 100 19.11 -2.61 -4.42
N GLU A 101 20.15 -3.44 -4.54
CA GLU A 101 21.28 -3.44 -3.62
C GLU A 101 22.02 -2.09 -3.64
N ILE A 102 22.27 -1.51 -4.82
CA ILE A 102 22.91 -0.18 -4.94
C ILE A 102 22.05 0.90 -4.26
N LEU A 103 20.72 0.83 -4.40
CA LEU A 103 19.81 1.78 -3.75
C LEU A 103 19.83 1.61 -2.22
N CYS A 104 19.69 0.37 -1.74
CA CYS A 104 19.59 0.04 -0.32
C CYS A 104 20.90 0.33 0.42
N ARG A 105 22.06 0.19 -0.21
CA ARG A 105 23.35 0.62 0.38
C ARG A 105 23.41 2.12 0.71
N LYS A 106 22.59 2.95 0.05
CA LYS A 106 22.62 4.41 0.17
C LYS A 106 21.41 4.98 0.91
N HIS A 107 20.33 4.22 1.05
CA HIS A 107 19.06 4.71 1.58
C HIS A 107 18.37 3.63 2.41
N ASP A 108 17.80 4.01 3.54
CA ASP A 108 17.04 3.09 4.40
C ASP A 108 15.61 2.87 3.90
N ILE A 109 15.06 3.79 3.09
CA ILE A 109 13.71 3.72 2.54
C ILE A 109 13.73 4.13 1.05
N ILE A 110 13.08 3.33 0.21
CA ILE A 110 12.84 3.57 -1.21
C ILE A 110 11.34 3.52 -1.44
N LEU A 111 10.79 4.55 -2.07
CA LEU A 111 9.37 4.69 -2.38
C LEU A 111 9.15 4.86 -3.89
N PRO A 112 7.97 4.52 -4.42
CA PRO A 112 7.59 4.99 -5.74
C PRO A 112 7.50 6.52 -5.75
N LYS A 113 7.57 7.16 -6.93
CA LYS A 113 7.26 8.59 -7.03
C LYS A 113 5.85 8.89 -6.52
N LYS A 114 5.73 9.94 -5.71
CA LYS A 114 4.45 10.44 -5.22
C LYS A 114 3.53 10.90 -6.36
N ARG A 115 2.23 10.74 -6.15
CA ARG A 115 1.19 11.36 -6.96
C ARG A 115 0.96 12.79 -6.48
N ASN A 116 0.87 13.74 -7.40
CA ASN A 116 0.47 15.13 -7.10
C ASN A 116 -1.03 15.32 -7.39
N LEU A 117 -1.72 16.01 -6.47
CA LEU A 117 -3.12 16.40 -6.56
C LEU A 117 -3.17 17.90 -6.87
N TYR A 118 -3.50 18.26 -8.12
CA TYR A 118 -3.39 19.65 -8.57
C TYR A 118 -4.54 20.55 -8.13
N ILE A 119 -5.70 19.98 -7.81
CA ILE A 119 -6.94 20.72 -7.49
C ILE A 119 -7.37 20.51 -6.04
N GLU A 120 -7.00 19.38 -5.43
CA GLU A 120 -7.52 18.92 -4.16
C GLU A 120 -6.45 18.63 -3.12
N THR A 121 -6.85 18.60 -1.85
CA THR A 121 -6.04 17.99 -0.80
C THR A 121 -6.24 16.48 -0.79
N VAL A 122 -5.34 15.76 -0.10
CA VAL A 122 -5.49 14.32 0.15
C VAL A 122 -6.86 14.01 0.76
N TYR A 123 -7.30 14.81 1.74
CA TYR A 123 -8.61 14.65 2.37
C TYR A 123 -9.76 14.85 1.38
N SER A 124 -9.79 15.98 0.66
CA SER A 124 -10.93 16.27 -0.23
C SER A 124 -11.00 15.29 -1.40
N HIS A 125 -9.85 14.86 -1.93
CA HIS A 125 -9.79 13.82 -2.96
C HIS A 125 -10.36 12.49 -2.47
N TYR A 126 -9.96 12.08 -1.26
CA TYR A 126 -10.46 10.87 -0.65
C TYR A 126 -11.95 10.96 -0.35
N ASP A 127 -12.40 12.06 0.24
CA ASP A 127 -13.80 12.24 0.56
C ASP A 127 -14.63 12.18 -0.71
N HIS A 128 -14.29 12.92 -1.79
CA HIS A 128 -15.05 12.86 -3.04
C HIS A 128 -15.16 11.44 -3.61
N THR A 129 -14.07 10.69 -3.61
CA THR A 129 -14.03 9.34 -4.18
C THR A 129 -14.64 8.27 -3.27
N PHE A 130 -14.57 8.45 -1.96
CA PHE A 130 -14.94 7.49 -0.91
C PHE A 130 -15.71 8.19 0.24
N PHE A 131 -15.30 8.02 1.50
CA PHE A 131 -15.98 8.62 2.65
C PHE A 131 -14.94 9.24 3.60
N GLY A 132 -14.92 10.57 3.70
CA GLY A 132 -13.98 11.32 4.53
C GLY A 132 -14.03 10.95 6.02
N GLU A 133 -15.21 10.53 6.50
CA GLU A 133 -15.42 10.03 7.87
C GLU A 133 -14.42 8.93 8.27
N GLN A 134 -13.93 8.14 7.31
CA GLN A 134 -12.92 7.12 7.57
C GLN A 134 -11.59 7.74 8.05
N PHE A 135 -11.23 8.91 7.51
CA PHE A 135 -10.10 9.69 8.03
C PHE A 135 -10.42 10.38 9.35
N ASP A 136 -11.64 10.86 9.56
CA ASP A 136 -12.03 11.47 10.84
C ASP A 136 -11.94 10.46 12.00
N ARG A 137 -12.41 9.24 11.78
CA ARG A 137 -12.27 8.15 12.75
C ARG A 137 -10.81 7.76 12.96
N THR A 138 -10.04 7.64 11.89
CA THR A 138 -8.59 7.37 11.97
C THR A 138 -7.86 8.45 12.78
N ARG A 139 -8.21 9.72 12.56
CA ARG A 139 -7.70 10.86 13.32
C ARG A 139 -8.05 10.74 14.80
N GLY A 140 -9.29 10.38 15.13
CA GLY A 140 -9.73 10.13 16.51
C GLY A 140 -8.95 9.01 17.20
N ILE A 141 -8.65 7.92 16.48
CA ILE A 141 -7.81 6.82 16.96
C ILE A 141 -6.39 7.31 17.23
N ILE A 142 -5.77 8.02 16.29
CA ILE A 142 -4.41 8.57 16.43
C ILE A 142 -4.35 9.54 17.62
N SER A 143 -5.33 10.42 17.75
CA SER A 143 -5.42 11.39 18.85
C SER A 143 -5.42 10.73 20.24
N ARG A 144 -5.95 9.52 20.36
CA ARG A 144 -5.96 8.77 21.62
C ARG A 144 -4.75 7.86 21.80
N ARG A 145 -4.35 7.13 20.76
CA ARG A 145 -3.30 6.10 20.84
C ARG A 145 -1.89 6.66 20.78
N CYS A 146 -1.68 7.63 19.91
CA CYS A 146 -0.37 8.18 19.57
C CYS A 146 -0.51 9.66 19.18
N PRO A 147 -0.96 10.52 20.12
CA PRO A 147 -1.26 11.94 19.86
C PRO A 147 -0.08 12.71 19.24
N GLU A 148 1.15 12.24 19.45
CA GLU A 148 2.34 12.81 18.85
C GLU A 148 2.34 12.73 17.30
N TYR A 149 1.58 11.82 16.69
CA TYR A 149 1.41 11.72 15.23
C TYR A 149 0.28 12.61 14.68
N LEU A 150 -0.54 13.23 15.53
CA LEU A 150 -1.75 13.94 15.11
C LEU A 150 -1.44 15.12 14.18
N ASP A 151 -0.41 15.91 14.49
CA ASP A 151 0.01 17.03 13.65
C ASP A 151 0.51 16.56 12.27
N ALA A 152 1.27 15.46 12.22
CA ALA A 152 1.72 14.87 10.96
C ALA A 152 0.54 14.34 10.13
N PHE A 153 -0.45 13.75 10.79
CA PHE A 153 -1.70 13.31 10.15
C PHE A 153 -2.47 14.50 9.55
N ASP A 154 -2.70 15.55 10.32
CA ASP A 154 -3.45 16.73 9.88
C ASP A 154 -2.75 17.45 8.72
N LYS A 155 -1.42 17.60 8.80
CA LYS A 155 -0.61 18.14 7.70
C LYS A 155 -0.72 17.28 6.45
N LYS A 156 -0.68 15.95 6.60
CA LYS A 156 -0.82 15.02 5.48
C LYS A 156 -2.18 15.13 4.81
N MET A 157 -3.27 15.20 5.58
CA MET A 157 -4.62 15.35 5.05
C MET A 157 -4.83 16.67 4.29
N LYS A 158 -4.15 17.75 4.70
CA LYS A 158 -4.15 19.07 4.03
C LYS A 158 -3.17 19.16 2.85
N SER A 159 -2.26 18.20 2.70
CA SER A 159 -1.27 18.18 1.63
C SER A 159 -1.88 17.86 0.26
N ARG A 160 -1.10 18.07 -0.80
CA ARG A 160 -1.50 17.86 -2.21
C ARG A 160 -0.64 16.82 -2.92
N SER A 161 0.00 15.92 -2.17
CA SER A 161 0.78 14.84 -2.76
C SER A 161 0.84 13.62 -1.84
N GLU A 162 0.93 12.43 -2.41
CA GLU A 162 0.89 11.17 -1.66
C GLU A 162 1.65 10.03 -2.32
N HIS A 163 2.30 9.21 -1.49
CA HIS A 163 2.72 7.86 -1.89
C HIS A 163 1.50 6.94 -1.82
N LEU A 164 1.22 6.27 -2.93
CA LEU A 164 0.09 5.35 -3.06
C LEU A 164 0.58 3.90 -3.13
N PHE A 165 -0.38 2.98 -3.06
CA PHE A 165 -0.22 1.54 -3.26
C PHE A 165 0.46 0.80 -2.11
N ASN A 166 0.72 1.42 -0.95
CA ASN A 166 1.48 0.77 0.14
C ASN A 166 2.84 0.20 -0.34
N MET A 167 3.40 0.70 -1.45
CA MET A 167 4.63 0.18 -2.03
C MET A 167 5.86 0.85 -1.42
N PHE A 168 6.81 0.05 -0.98
CA PHE A 168 8.12 0.51 -0.52
C PHE A 168 9.18 -0.60 -0.63
N ILE A 169 10.44 -0.23 -0.45
CA ILE A 169 11.52 -1.12 -0.02
C ILE A 169 12.18 -0.42 1.16
N MET A 170 12.24 -1.05 2.33
CA MET A 170 12.74 -0.40 3.54
C MET A 170 13.53 -1.36 4.40
N LYS A 171 14.48 -0.81 5.16
CA LYS A 171 15.29 -1.57 6.12
C LYS A 171 14.39 -2.27 7.14
N LYS A 172 14.69 -3.53 7.46
CA LYS A 172 13.85 -4.39 8.31
C LYS A 172 13.46 -3.74 9.64
N MET A 173 14.39 -3.06 10.31
CA MET A 173 14.11 -2.36 11.55
C MET A 173 13.04 -1.26 11.39
N LEU A 174 13.09 -0.49 10.30
CA LEU A 174 12.10 0.56 10.02
C LEU A 174 10.76 -0.04 9.61
N PHE A 175 10.79 -1.17 8.89
CA PHE A 175 9.61 -1.95 8.56
C PHE A 175 8.87 -2.43 9.81
N ASP A 176 9.59 -2.97 10.78
CA ASP A 176 9.00 -3.48 12.02
C ASP A 176 8.37 -2.34 12.81
N GLN A 177 9.08 -1.22 12.98
CA GLN A 177 8.55 -0.02 13.65
C GLN A 177 7.32 0.54 12.96
N TYR A 178 7.29 0.55 11.62
CA TYR A 178 6.13 1.00 10.86
C TYR A 178 4.94 0.06 11.07
N CYS A 179 5.13 -1.26 11.03
CA CYS A 179 4.06 -2.23 11.24
C CYS A 179 3.51 -2.19 12.67
N GLU A 180 4.40 -2.10 13.67
CA GLU A 180 4.05 -1.95 15.09
C GLU A 180 3.21 -0.70 15.35
N TRP A 181 3.48 0.39 14.64
CA TRP A 181 2.68 1.62 14.73
C TRP A 181 1.36 1.53 13.94
N MET A 182 1.39 1.03 12.71
CA MET A 182 0.27 1.08 11.78
C MET A 182 -0.83 0.05 12.12
N PHE A 183 -0.48 -1.21 12.35
CA PHE A 183 -1.49 -2.27 12.49
C PHE A 183 -2.47 -2.05 13.66
N PRO A 184 -2.03 -1.62 14.85
CA PRO A 184 -2.97 -1.32 15.94
C PRO A 184 -3.95 -0.19 15.63
N ILE A 185 -3.54 0.81 14.83
CA ILE A 185 -4.45 1.87 14.36
C ILE A 185 -5.51 1.28 13.42
N LEU A 186 -5.08 0.43 12.49
CA LEU A 186 -5.98 -0.20 11.52
C LEU A 186 -6.95 -1.19 12.18
N GLU A 187 -6.51 -1.91 13.21
CA GLU A 187 -7.35 -2.82 13.99
C GLU A 187 -8.46 -2.08 14.75
N GLU A 188 -8.15 -0.94 15.39
CA GLU A 188 -9.20 -0.10 15.99
C GLU A 188 -10.15 0.49 14.94
N LEU A 189 -9.62 0.85 13.76
CA LEU A 189 -10.45 1.33 12.67
C LEU A 189 -11.38 0.22 12.15
N GLU A 190 -10.88 -1.00 12.00
CA GLU A 190 -11.66 -2.19 11.61
C GLU A 190 -12.84 -2.40 12.56
N VAL A 191 -12.60 -2.37 13.89
CA VAL A 191 -13.64 -2.56 14.91
C VAL A 191 -14.70 -1.45 14.88
N SER A 192 -14.35 -0.25 14.38
CA SER A 192 -15.29 0.86 14.29
C SER A 192 -16.31 0.73 13.15
N TYR A 193 -16.19 -0.27 12.28
CA TYR A 193 -17.08 -0.50 11.13
C TYR A 193 -17.64 -1.93 11.11
N ASP A 194 -18.90 -2.06 10.70
CA ASP A 194 -19.44 -3.35 10.28
C ASP A 194 -19.04 -3.65 8.82
N LEU A 195 -17.78 -4.06 8.61
CA LEU A 195 -17.24 -4.30 7.28
C LEU A 195 -17.92 -5.45 6.54
N LYS A 196 -18.59 -6.37 7.25
CA LYS A 196 -19.26 -7.54 6.64
C LYS A 196 -20.55 -7.16 5.93
N SER A 197 -21.24 -6.11 6.39
CA SER A 197 -22.46 -5.60 5.73
C SER A 197 -22.17 -4.60 4.61
N MET A 198 -20.92 -4.15 4.47
CA MET A 198 -20.53 -3.23 3.40
C MET A 198 -20.40 -3.95 2.05
N GLU A 199 -20.72 -3.23 0.98
CA GLU A 199 -20.39 -3.65 -0.39
C GLU A 199 -18.90 -4.00 -0.51
N PRO A 200 -18.52 -5.10 -1.18
CA PRO A 200 -17.14 -5.60 -1.19
C PRO A 200 -16.11 -4.55 -1.64
N PHE A 201 -16.46 -3.70 -2.60
CA PHE A 201 -15.57 -2.61 -3.00
C PHE A 201 -15.35 -1.60 -1.88
N GLN A 202 -16.39 -1.26 -1.11
CA GLN A 202 -16.32 -0.31 0.01
C GLN A 202 -15.66 -0.90 1.25
N ALA A 203 -15.82 -2.20 1.48
CA ALA A 203 -15.23 -2.90 2.62
C ALA A 203 -13.69 -2.87 2.63
N ARG A 204 -13.05 -2.60 1.47
CA ARG A 204 -11.59 -2.38 1.31
C ARG A 204 -11.07 -1.08 1.93
N LEU A 205 -11.77 -0.47 2.88
CA LEU A 205 -11.44 0.85 3.42
C LEU A 205 -10.16 0.81 4.25
N ILE A 206 -9.88 -0.29 4.94
CA ILE A 206 -8.69 -0.43 5.80
C ILE A 206 -7.42 -0.34 4.95
N GLY A 207 -7.33 -1.15 3.89
CA GLY A 207 -6.21 -1.09 2.94
C GLY A 207 -6.10 0.25 2.19
N ARG A 208 -7.22 0.97 2.01
CA ARG A 208 -7.19 2.33 1.45
C ARG A 208 -6.60 3.30 2.46
N VAL A 209 -7.10 3.36 3.68
CA VAL A 209 -6.63 4.29 4.71
C VAL A 209 -5.13 4.11 4.99
N SER A 210 -4.63 2.87 5.00
CA SER A 210 -3.20 2.59 5.24
C SER A 210 -2.27 3.29 4.26
N GLU A 211 -2.68 3.48 3.00
CA GLU A 211 -1.86 4.15 1.98
C GLU A 211 -1.44 5.55 2.43
N ARG A 212 -2.29 6.25 3.18
CA ARG A 212 -1.97 7.58 3.73
C ARG A 212 -1.11 7.51 4.98
N LEU A 213 -1.22 6.44 5.76
CA LEU A 213 -0.51 6.30 7.03
C LEU A 213 1.01 6.16 6.85
N LEU A 214 1.48 5.61 5.73
CA LEU A 214 2.92 5.55 5.44
C LEU A 214 3.58 6.94 5.46
N ASP A 215 2.96 7.91 4.78
CA ASP A 215 3.49 9.28 4.76
C ASP A 215 3.39 9.97 6.12
N VAL A 216 2.34 9.69 6.89
CA VAL A 216 2.20 10.21 8.26
C VAL A 216 3.36 9.71 9.12
N TRP A 217 3.67 8.42 9.04
CA TRP A 217 4.75 7.81 9.79
C TRP A 217 6.13 8.34 9.40
N ILE A 218 6.41 8.41 8.10
CA ILE A 218 7.68 8.94 7.57
C ILE A 218 7.87 10.40 7.99
N ASN A 219 6.84 11.24 7.85
CA ASN A 219 6.93 12.66 8.15
C ASN A 219 7.10 12.91 9.65
N LYS A 220 6.38 12.19 10.51
CA LYS A 220 6.51 12.33 11.96
C LYS A 220 7.92 11.97 12.43
N ASN A 221 8.47 10.89 11.90
CA ASN A 221 9.80 10.39 12.28
C ASN A 221 10.94 11.05 11.49
N GLN A 222 10.63 12.01 10.61
CA GLN A 222 11.60 12.75 9.79
C GLN A 222 12.53 11.83 8.98
N LEU A 223 11.99 10.70 8.51
CA LEU A 223 12.77 9.68 7.84
C LEU A 223 13.08 10.10 6.40
N LYS A 224 14.35 9.94 6.00
CA LYS A 224 14.79 10.21 4.63
C LYS A 224 14.45 9.01 3.75
N TYR A 225 13.99 9.28 2.54
CA TYR A 225 13.65 8.26 1.56
C TYR A 225 14.09 8.65 0.16
N LYS A 226 14.23 7.66 -0.72
CA LYS A 226 14.52 7.84 -2.14
C LYS A 226 13.32 7.47 -2.99
N GLU A 227 12.83 8.42 -3.80
CA GLU A 227 11.81 8.12 -4.81
C GLU A 227 12.42 7.50 -6.08
N VAL A 228 11.78 6.46 -6.59
CA VAL A 228 12.08 5.83 -7.89
C VAL A 228 10.80 5.67 -8.72
N GLY A 229 10.95 5.37 -10.02
CA GLY A 229 9.81 5.07 -10.88
C GLY A 229 9.14 3.76 -10.52
N TYR A 230 7.97 3.51 -11.11
CA TYR A 230 7.34 2.21 -11.13
C TYR A 230 6.66 1.96 -12.48
N ILE A 231 6.59 0.69 -12.86
CA ILE A 231 5.93 0.21 -14.07
C ILE A 231 4.57 -0.35 -13.68
N TYR A 232 3.57 -0.12 -14.52
CA TYR A 232 2.24 -0.70 -14.36
C TYR A 232 1.93 -1.65 -15.51
N PHE A 233 1.64 -2.92 -15.19
CA PHE A 233 1.24 -3.94 -16.15
C PHE A 233 -0.28 -4.05 -16.20
N GLY A 234 -0.91 -3.36 -17.15
CA GLY A 234 -2.34 -3.45 -17.38
C GLY A 234 -2.89 -2.31 -18.22
N LYS A 235 -4.19 -2.37 -18.53
CA LYS A 235 -4.89 -1.26 -19.20
C LYS A 235 -4.97 -0.08 -18.22
N ASN A 236 -4.37 1.05 -18.57
CA ASN A 236 -4.46 2.29 -17.80
C ASN A 236 -5.43 3.25 -18.50
N ASN A 237 -6.69 3.26 -18.08
CA ASN A 237 -7.73 4.06 -18.71
C ASN A 237 -7.79 5.46 -18.06
N MET A 238 -6.85 6.33 -18.42
CA MET A 238 -6.75 7.68 -17.84
C MET A 238 -8.05 8.48 -18.02
N HIS A 239 -8.71 8.39 -19.18
CA HIS A 239 -9.99 9.05 -19.43
C HIS A 239 -11.08 8.61 -18.46
N LYS A 240 -11.18 7.30 -18.16
CA LYS A 240 -12.16 6.78 -17.19
C LYS A 240 -11.86 7.25 -15.77
N LYS A 241 -10.57 7.38 -15.40
CA LYS A 241 -10.16 7.94 -14.11
C LYS A 241 -10.57 9.40 -13.95
N ILE A 242 -10.28 10.22 -14.98
CA ILE A 242 -10.64 11.64 -14.99
C ILE A 242 -12.16 11.79 -14.93
N TRP A 243 -12.89 11.08 -15.79
CA TRP A 243 -14.36 11.12 -15.81
C TRP A 243 -14.97 10.63 -14.50
N GLY A 244 -14.50 9.49 -13.98
CA GLY A 244 -14.96 8.95 -12.70
C GLY A 244 -14.75 9.95 -11.57
N PHE A 245 -13.59 10.60 -11.54
CA PHE A 245 -13.27 11.62 -10.55
C PHE A 245 -14.16 12.87 -10.69
N LEU A 246 -14.38 13.38 -11.91
CA LEU A 246 -15.30 14.50 -12.15
C LEU A 246 -16.73 14.16 -11.69
N MET A 247 -17.19 12.94 -11.98
CA MET A 247 -18.51 12.49 -11.54
C MET A 247 -18.61 12.42 -10.00
N ALA A 248 -17.52 12.02 -9.34
CA ALA A 248 -17.45 11.98 -7.89
C ALA A 248 -17.42 13.38 -7.26
N ALA A 249 -16.63 14.30 -7.82
CA ALA A 249 -16.47 15.66 -7.30
C ALA A 249 -17.69 16.56 -7.55
N ILE A 250 -18.34 16.43 -8.71
CA ILE A 250 -19.46 17.32 -9.10
C ILE A 250 -20.81 16.75 -8.67
N PHE A 251 -21.01 15.44 -8.83
CA PHE A 251 -22.31 14.79 -8.61
C PHE A 251 -22.34 13.92 -7.35
N HIS A 252 -21.29 13.97 -6.52
CA HIS A 252 -21.15 13.15 -5.31
C HIS A 252 -21.32 11.63 -5.54
N LYS A 253 -21.06 11.16 -6.77
CA LYS A 253 -21.15 9.72 -7.12
C LYS A 253 -19.88 8.99 -6.68
N ARG A 254 -19.94 8.37 -5.51
CA ARG A 254 -18.83 7.58 -4.95
C ARG A 254 -18.40 6.43 -5.86
N TYR A 255 -17.13 6.06 -5.79
CA TYR A 255 -16.58 4.98 -6.60
C TYR A 255 -17.19 3.63 -6.23
N LYS A 256 -17.53 2.81 -7.23
CA LYS A 256 -18.00 1.43 -7.04
C LYS A 256 -17.00 0.37 -7.53
N GLN A 257 -15.93 0.82 -8.20
CA GLN A 257 -14.86 -0.03 -8.73
C GLN A 257 -13.58 0.78 -8.94
N SER A 258 -12.45 0.11 -9.13
CA SER A 258 -11.20 0.73 -9.56
C SER A 258 -11.20 1.03 -11.06
N PHE A 259 -10.44 2.05 -11.48
CA PHE A 259 -10.30 2.50 -12.87
C PHE A 259 -8.87 2.30 -13.41
#